data_AF-A5P7A9-F1
#
_entry.id   AF-A5P7A9-F1
#
_cell.length_a   1.000
_cell.length_b   1.000
_cell.length_c   1.000
_cell.angle_alpha   90.00
_cell.angle_beta   90.00
_cell.angle_gamma   90.00
#
_symmetry.space_group_name_H-M   'P 1'
#
loop_
_entity.id
_entity.type
_entity.pdbx_description
1 polymer ?
#
loop_
_entity_poly.entity_id
_entity_poly.type
_entity_poly.pdbx_seq_one_letter_code
_entity_poly.pdbx_strand_id
1 'polypeptide(L)'
;MMRDEETRERAEHEGPLDLPDDFEGIEEDEGAHRPSLAEDVLALFEDGKTYAEAEIAYQKSRASFTANRLKGAIAIGLGAFGVFHLALIAFTVGLVIALVPLVGPWIATAIVTIALLVIGVVLLKMLKGRIDDIRDAFAEKEKGDE
;
A
#
# COMPACT_ATOMS: atom_id res chain seq x y z
N MET A 1 21.23 56.41 -54.39
CA MET A 1 21.44 55.24 -53.51
C MET A 1 22.88 55.27 -53.05
N MET A 2 23.04 55.29 -51.72
CA MET A 2 24.21 55.01 -50.86
C MET A 2 25.50 55.81 -51.07
N ARG A 3 25.87 56.47 -49.97
CA ARG A 3 26.97 57.39 -49.70
C ARG A 3 28.10 56.57 -49.08
N ASP A 4 29.30 56.71 -49.62
CA ASP A 4 30.51 56.03 -49.14
C ASP A 4 30.78 56.34 -47.68
N GLU A 5 31.02 55.28 -46.91
CA GLU A 5 31.20 55.29 -45.47
C GLU A 5 32.52 55.93 -45.06
N GLU A 6 32.42 56.66 -43.95
CA GLU A 6 33.42 57.50 -43.34
C GLU A 6 34.75 56.79 -43.06
N THR A 7 35.83 57.49 -43.43
CA THR A 7 37.15 57.43 -42.81
C THR A 7 37.03 57.41 -41.29
N ARG A 8 37.13 56.22 -40.69
CA ARG A 8 37.29 56.05 -39.25
C ARG A 8 38.72 56.44 -38.86
N GLU A 9 38.83 57.61 -38.27
CA GLU A 9 39.97 58.03 -37.45
C GLU A 9 40.39 56.89 -36.52
N ARG A 10 41.69 56.60 -36.51
CA ARG A 10 42.35 55.90 -35.41
C ARG A 10 42.28 56.83 -34.18
N ALA A 11 41.21 56.71 -33.41
CA ALA A 11 41.19 57.21 -32.05
C ALA A 11 42.03 56.27 -31.17
N GLU A 12 42.96 56.87 -30.46
CA GLU A 12 43.79 56.27 -29.42
C GLU A 12 42.92 55.45 -28.45
N HIS A 13 43.46 54.30 -28.02
CA HIS A 13 42.81 53.45 -27.05
C HIS A 13 42.98 54.07 -25.64
N GLU A 14 42.23 55.12 -25.33
CA GLU A 14 42.01 55.57 -23.97
C GLU A 14 40.99 54.63 -23.32
N GLY A 15 41.50 53.66 -22.56
CA GLY A 15 40.67 52.81 -21.71
C GLY A 15 40.04 53.64 -20.58
N PRO A 16 38.71 53.67 -20.43
CA PRO A 16 38.05 54.43 -19.36
C PRO A 16 38.10 53.76 -17.98
N LEU A 17 39.17 53.05 -17.64
CA LEU A 17 39.28 52.38 -16.34
C LEU A 17 40.49 52.90 -15.58
N ASP A 18 40.30 54.08 -14.99
CA ASP A 18 41.01 54.48 -13.78
C ASP A 18 40.52 53.52 -12.69
N LEU A 19 41.23 52.39 -12.56
CA LEU A 19 40.97 51.43 -11.49
C LEU A 19 41.40 52.09 -10.18
N PRO A 20 40.49 52.28 -9.21
CA PRO A 20 40.90 52.80 -7.92
C PRO A 20 41.92 51.84 -7.29
N ASP A 21 43.01 52.41 -6.75
CA ASP A 21 44.10 51.73 -6.03
C ASP A 21 43.66 51.22 -4.64
N ASP A 22 42.45 50.67 -4.56
CA ASP A 22 41.90 49.97 -3.40
C ASP A 22 41.48 48.56 -3.82
N PHE A 23 42.46 47.77 -4.25
CA PHE A 23 42.42 46.34 -3.92
C PHE A 23 42.60 46.21 -2.39
N GLU A 24 41.56 46.58 -1.63
CA GLU A 24 41.26 45.86 -0.40
C GLU A 24 41.11 44.41 -0.85
N GLY A 25 42.05 43.58 -0.39
CA GLY A 25 41.95 42.15 -0.58
C GLY A 25 40.52 41.75 -0.25
N ILE A 26 39.96 40.87 -1.06
CA ILE A 26 38.81 40.10 -0.62
C ILE A 26 39.32 39.40 0.64
N GLU A 27 39.09 40.02 1.80
CA GLU A 27 39.07 39.31 3.05
C GLU A 27 38.01 38.25 2.79
N GLU A 28 38.50 37.01 2.63
CA GLU A 28 37.69 35.84 2.76
C GLU A 28 37.06 35.95 4.15
N ASP A 29 35.90 36.60 4.22
CA ASP A 29 35.03 36.54 5.38
C ASP A 29 34.56 35.08 5.45
N GLU A 30 35.38 34.28 6.13
CA GLU A 30 35.09 32.95 6.64
C GLU A 30 33.91 32.94 7.63
N GLY A 31 33.03 33.93 7.61
CA GLY A 31 31.68 33.86 8.14
C GLY A 31 30.72 33.16 7.18
N ALA A 32 31.13 32.05 6.56
CA ALA A 32 30.22 31.17 5.85
C ALA A 32 29.12 30.72 6.83
N HIS A 33 27.98 31.41 6.83
CA HIS A 33 26.73 30.92 7.37
C HIS A 33 26.30 29.76 6.47
N ARG A 34 27.05 28.66 6.53
CA ARG A 34 26.65 27.38 5.97
C ARG A 34 25.37 27.05 6.71
N PRO A 35 24.22 26.96 6.01
CA PRO A 35 23.06 26.30 6.60
C PRO A 35 23.57 25.00 7.20
N SER A 36 23.29 24.81 8.47
CA SER A 36 23.80 23.65 9.19
C SER A 36 23.34 22.41 8.43
N LEU A 37 24.20 21.41 8.24
CA LEU A 37 23.80 20.13 7.66
C LEU A 37 22.65 19.51 8.46
N ALA A 38 22.52 19.89 9.73
CA ALA A 38 21.38 19.54 10.57
C ALA A 38 20.08 20.26 10.16
N GLU A 39 20.15 21.51 9.69
CA GLU A 39 19.02 22.24 9.10
C GLU A 39 18.63 21.65 7.75
N ASP A 40 19.59 21.26 6.91
CA ASP A 40 19.31 20.58 5.64
C ASP A 40 18.67 19.20 5.87
N VAL A 41 19.13 18.43 6.86
CA VAL A 41 18.52 17.16 7.25
C VAL A 41 17.13 17.36 7.86
N LEU A 42 16.92 18.44 8.64
CA LEU A 42 15.62 18.79 9.18
C LEU A 42 14.64 19.18 8.06
N ALA A 43 15.11 19.95 7.07
CA ALA A 43 14.33 20.34 5.90
C ALA A 43 13.97 19.12 5.03
N LEU A 44 14.92 18.21 4.80
CA LEU A 44 14.65 16.93 4.11
C LEU A 44 13.72 16.02 4.90
N PHE A 45 13.77 16.07 6.23
CA PHE A 45 12.86 15.33 7.11
C PHE A 45 11.45 15.93 7.09
N GLU A 46 11.31 17.26 7.09
CA GLU A 46 10.03 17.96 6.96
C GLU A 46 9.40 17.75 5.57
N ASP A 47 10.20 17.80 4.51
CA ASP A 47 9.77 17.49 3.14
C ASP A 47 9.38 16.00 3.02
N GLY A 48 10.17 15.10 3.62
CA GLY A 48 9.87 13.66 3.66
C GLY A 48 8.59 13.34 4.45
N LYS A 49 8.32 14.05 5.55
CA LYS A 49 7.07 13.94 6.32
C LYS A 49 5.87 14.37 5.48
N THR A 50 6.00 15.49 4.77
CA THR A 50 4.94 16.03 3.91
C THR A 50 4.64 15.09 2.74
N TYR A 51 5.67 14.47 2.16
CA TYR A 51 5.53 13.44 1.11
C TYR A 51 4.87 12.16 1.64
N ALA A 52 5.25 11.70 2.84
CA ALA A 52 4.64 10.55 3.49
C ALA A 52 3.17 10.79 3.84
N GLU A 53 2.82 11.99 4.32
CA GLU A 53 1.43 12.39 4.60
C GLU A 53 0.59 12.40 3.31
N ALA A 54 1.16 12.82 2.18
CA ALA A 54 0.49 12.81 0.88
C ALA A 54 0.20 11.38 0.37
N GLU A 55 1.15 10.45 0.51
CA GLU A 55 0.97 9.06 0.11
C GLU A 55 -0.03 8.32 1.03
N ILE A 56 0.02 8.59 2.34
CA ILE A 56 -0.95 8.07 3.32
C ILE A 56 -2.36 8.56 2.99
N ALA A 57 -2.52 9.83 2.62
CA ALA A 57 -3.82 10.38 2.22
C ALA A 57 -4.35 9.71 0.93
N TYR A 58 -3.47 9.40 -0.02
CA TYR A 58 -3.83 8.71 -1.25
C TYR A 58 -4.28 7.26 -1.01
N GLN A 59 -3.53 6.51 -0.19
CA GLN A 59 -3.87 5.14 0.19
C GLN A 59 -5.12 5.07 1.08
N LYS A 60 -5.33 6.07 1.95
CA LYS A 60 -6.55 6.21 2.77
C LYS A 60 -7.79 6.42 1.89
N SER A 61 -7.68 7.13 0.77
CA SER A 61 -8.81 7.31 -0.16
C SER A 61 -9.21 5.98 -0.84
N ARG A 62 -8.24 5.22 -1.37
CA ARG A 62 -8.46 3.88 -1.96
C ARG A 62 -8.95 2.86 -0.95
N ALA A 63 -8.41 2.91 0.28
CA ALA A 63 -8.85 2.06 1.38
C ALA A 63 -10.29 2.39 1.80
N SER A 64 -10.67 3.67 1.87
CA SER A 64 -12.04 4.06 2.26
C SER A 64 -13.09 3.70 1.21
N PHE A 65 -12.76 3.80 -0.08
CA PHE A 65 -13.66 3.43 -1.17
C PHE A 65 -13.90 1.92 -1.21
N THR A 66 -12.84 1.14 -1.04
CA THR A 66 -12.92 -0.33 -0.89
C THR A 66 -13.67 -0.70 0.39
N ALA A 67 -13.42 -0.02 1.51
CA ALA A 67 -14.07 -0.29 2.79
C ALA A 67 -15.59 -0.07 2.75
N ASN A 68 -16.08 0.95 2.03
CA ASN A 68 -17.52 1.20 1.97
C ASN A 68 -18.26 0.13 1.15
N ARG A 69 -17.66 -0.37 0.06
CA ARG A 69 -18.20 -1.51 -0.69
C ARG A 69 -18.09 -2.81 0.11
N LEU A 70 -16.99 -2.96 0.86
CA LEU A 70 -16.77 -4.11 1.73
C LEU A 70 -17.82 -4.20 2.85
N LYS A 71 -18.26 -3.07 3.42
CA LYS A 71 -19.35 -3.07 4.43
C LYS A 71 -20.65 -3.67 3.89
N GLY A 72 -21.07 -3.28 2.69
CA GLY A 72 -22.26 -3.84 2.04
C GLY A 72 -22.09 -5.32 1.71
N ALA A 73 -20.91 -5.70 1.18
CA ALA A 73 -20.58 -7.10 0.89
C ALA A 73 -20.54 -7.97 2.16
N ILE A 74 -20.01 -7.45 3.28
CA ILE A 74 -20.00 -8.12 4.57
C ILE A 74 -21.43 -8.30 5.08
N ALA A 75 -22.29 -7.27 4.99
CA ALA A 75 -23.67 -7.37 5.45
C ALA A 75 -24.45 -8.45 4.66
N ILE A 76 -24.34 -8.45 3.33
CA ILE A 76 -24.96 -9.48 2.48
C ILE A 76 -24.33 -10.85 2.75
N GLY A 77 -23.01 -10.92 2.87
CA GLY A 77 -22.28 -12.16 3.16
C GLY A 77 -22.68 -12.77 4.50
N LEU A 78 -22.82 -11.95 5.53
CA LEU A 78 -23.26 -12.38 6.86
C LEU A 78 -24.73 -12.81 6.86
N GLY A 79 -25.58 -12.08 6.12
CA GLY A 79 -26.98 -12.48 5.91
C GLY A 79 -27.08 -13.83 5.19
N ALA A 80 -26.36 -14.01 4.08
CA ALA A 80 -26.33 -15.26 3.32
C ALA A 80 -25.76 -16.41 4.16
N PHE A 81 -24.68 -16.19 4.90
CA PHE A 81 -24.12 -17.15 5.83
C PHE A 81 -25.13 -17.53 6.92
N GLY A 82 -25.84 -16.56 7.49
CA GLY A 82 -26.88 -16.79 8.50
C GLY A 82 -28.01 -17.67 7.96
N VAL A 83 -28.56 -17.34 6.77
CA VAL A 83 -29.62 -18.13 6.13
C VAL A 83 -29.13 -19.55 5.80
N PHE A 84 -27.91 -19.67 5.25
CA PHE A 84 -27.31 -20.97 4.97
C PHE A 84 -27.11 -21.79 6.24
N HIS A 85 -26.66 -21.17 7.34
CA HIS A 85 -26.50 -21.83 8.61
C HIS A 85 -27.83 -22.31 9.20
N LEU A 86 -28.88 -21.49 9.13
CA LEU A 86 -30.23 -21.88 9.52
C LEU A 86 -30.74 -23.07 8.69
N ALA A 87 -30.47 -23.08 7.38
CA ALA A 87 -30.80 -24.20 6.51
C ALA A 87 -30.06 -25.48 6.91
N LEU A 88 -28.78 -25.40 7.28
CA LEU A 88 -28.02 -26.56 7.77
C LEU A 88 -28.56 -27.12 9.08
N ILE A 89 -28.99 -26.26 10.01
CA ILE A 89 -29.64 -26.70 11.26
C ILE A 89 -30.94 -27.42 10.92
N ALA A 90 -31.80 -26.81 10.11
CA ALA A 90 -33.07 -27.41 9.68
C ALA A 90 -32.86 -28.76 8.97
N PHE A 91 -31.84 -28.85 8.11
CA PHE A 91 -31.46 -30.09 7.44
C PHE A 91 -31.00 -31.17 8.43
N THR A 92 -30.18 -30.80 9.41
CA THR A 92 -29.72 -31.72 10.46
C THR A 92 -30.90 -32.27 11.26
N VAL A 93 -31.84 -31.40 11.67
CA VAL A 93 -33.06 -31.81 12.37
C VAL A 93 -33.92 -32.71 11.48
N GLY A 94 -34.10 -32.36 10.21
CA GLY A 94 -34.85 -33.15 9.25
C GLY A 94 -34.28 -34.56 9.04
N LEU A 95 -32.94 -34.69 8.94
CA LEU A 95 -32.26 -35.98 8.87
C LEU A 95 -32.52 -36.84 10.10
N VAL A 96 -32.40 -36.26 11.30
CA VAL A 96 -32.66 -37.02 12.54
C VAL A 96 -34.10 -37.53 12.55
N ILE A 97 -35.09 -36.67 12.27
CA ILE A 97 -36.50 -37.06 12.22
C ILE A 97 -36.74 -38.17 11.19
N ALA A 98 -36.10 -38.09 10.01
CA ALA A 98 -36.21 -39.09 8.96
C ALA A 98 -35.59 -40.45 9.35
N LEU A 99 -34.50 -40.46 10.13
CA LEU A 99 -33.80 -41.68 10.54
C LEU A 99 -34.39 -42.32 11.80
N VAL A 100 -35.01 -41.54 12.69
CA VAL A 100 -35.64 -42.03 13.92
C VAL A 100 -36.53 -43.26 13.71
N PRO A 101 -37.46 -43.32 12.72
CA PRO A 101 -38.31 -44.50 12.53
C PRO A 101 -37.56 -45.77 12.09
N LEU A 102 -36.33 -45.65 11.57
CA LEU A 102 -35.54 -46.80 11.10
C LEU A 102 -34.62 -47.35 12.19
N VAL A 103 -33.98 -46.48 12.97
CA VAL A 103 -32.89 -46.88 13.89
C VAL A 103 -33.10 -46.40 15.33
N GLY A 104 -34.16 -45.65 15.59
CA GLY A 104 -34.41 -45.02 16.88
C GLY A 104 -33.64 -43.70 17.08
N PRO A 105 -34.04 -42.89 18.08
CA PRO A 105 -33.58 -41.51 18.22
C PRO A 105 -32.08 -41.39 18.57
N TRP A 106 -31.57 -42.22 19.48
CA TRP A 106 -30.17 -42.17 19.91
C TRP A 106 -29.19 -42.59 18.82
N ILE A 107 -29.53 -43.62 18.04
CA ILE A 107 -28.69 -44.08 16.94
C ILE A 107 -28.75 -43.09 15.78
N ALA A 108 -29.93 -42.54 15.48
CA ALA A 108 -30.10 -41.52 14.45
C ALA A 108 -29.22 -40.29 14.72
N THR A 109 -29.22 -39.75 15.94
CA THR A 109 -28.37 -38.60 16.29
C THR A 109 -26.90 -38.94 16.18
N ALA A 110 -26.47 -40.09 16.69
CA ALA A 110 -25.07 -40.53 16.58
C ALA A 110 -24.60 -40.64 15.12
N ILE A 111 -25.41 -41.25 14.24
CA ILE A 111 -25.10 -41.37 12.81
C ILE A 111 -24.94 -40.00 12.16
N VAL A 112 -25.91 -39.10 12.37
CA VAL A 112 -25.89 -37.76 11.73
C VAL A 112 -24.70 -36.94 12.24
N THR A 113 -24.41 -36.97 13.54
CA THR A 113 -23.27 -36.26 14.11
C THR A 113 -21.94 -36.78 13.55
N ILE A 114 -21.74 -38.10 13.51
CA ILE A 114 -20.50 -38.68 12.98
C ILE A 114 -20.34 -38.33 11.50
N ALA A 115 -21.42 -38.43 10.71
CA ALA A 115 -21.38 -38.07 9.29
C ALA A 115 -20.98 -36.60 9.07
N LEU A 116 -21.57 -35.67 9.81
CA LEU A 116 -21.23 -34.24 9.74
C LEU A 116 -19.79 -33.97 10.20
N LEU A 117 -19.31 -34.66 11.23
CA LEU A 117 -17.91 -34.54 11.68
C LEU A 117 -16.93 -35.00 10.60
N VAL A 118 -17.19 -36.14 9.94
CA VAL A 118 -16.36 -36.63 8.84
C VAL A 118 -16.33 -35.62 7.70
N ILE A 119 -17.50 -35.10 7.29
CA ILE A 119 -17.59 -34.06 6.25
C ILE A 119 -16.79 -32.83 6.67
N GLY A 120 -16.96 -32.35 7.91
CA GLY A 120 -16.24 -31.20 8.44
C GLY A 120 -14.72 -31.37 8.41
N VAL A 121 -14.22 -32.54 8.84
CA VAL A 121 -12.79 -32.86 8.79
C VAL A 121 -12.27 -32.88 7.35
N VAL A 122 -13.01 -33.46 6.41
CA VAL A 122 -12.63 -33.47 4.98
C VAL A 122 -12.53 -32.03 4.44
N LEU A 123 -13.54 -31.19 4.70
CA LEU A 123 -13.54 -29.79 4.28
C LEU A 123 -12.35 -29.01 4.88
N LEU A 124 -12.05 -29.21 6.16
CA LEU A 124 -10.90 -28.57 6.82
C LEU A 124 -9.57 -28.99 6.20
N LYS A 125 -9.41 -30.27 5.85
CA LYS A 125 -8.19 -30.75 5.17
C LYS A 125 -8.05 -30.17 3.77
N MET A 126 -9.15 -30.08 3.02
CA MET A 126 -9.15 -29.43 1.70
C MET A 126 -8.81 -27.94 1.79
N LEU A 127 -9.35 -27.23 2.78
CA LEU A 127 -9.05 -25.83 3.02
C LEU A 127 -7.57 -25.64 3.38
N LYS A 128 -7.04 -26.47 4.29
CA LYS A 128 -5.64 -26.42 4.68
C LYS A 128 -4.71 -26.65 3.49
N GLY A 129 -5.01 -27.64 2.63
CA GLY A 129 -4.24 -27.88 1.40
C GLY A 129 -4.17 -26.63 0.53
N ARG A 130 -5.32 -25.98 0.27
CA ARG A 130 -5.35 -24.76 -0.55
C ARG A 130 -4.58 -23.59 0.07
N ILE A 131 -4.61 -23.44 1.39
CA ILE A 131 -3.84 -22.40 2.08
C ILE A 131 -2.34 -22.70 2.01
N ASP A 132 -1.97 -23.96 2.22
CA ASP A 132 -0.57 -24.41 2.13
C ASP A 132 -0.03 -24.20 0.69
N ASP A 133 -0.79 -24.54 -0.35
CA ASP A 133 -0.42 -24.30 -1.76
C ASP A 133 -0.14 -22.81 -2.04
N ILE A 134 -1.00 -21.92 -1.54
CA ILE A 134 -0.83 -20.47 -1.69
C ILE A 134 0.43 -20.00 -0.96
N ARG A 135 0.64 -20.46 0.28
CA ARG A 135 1.84 -20.11 1.06
C ARG A 135 3.11 -20.55 0.35
N ASP A 136 3.13 -21.76 -0.19
CA ASP A 136 4.31 -22.35 -0.81
C ASP A 136 4.67 -21.59 -2.11
N ALA A 137 3.68 -21.16 -2.90
CA ALA A 137 3.89 -20.32 -4.08
C ALA A 137 4.51 -18.94 -3.73
N PHE A 138 4.17 -18.36 -2.58
CA PHE A 138 4.80 -17.12 -2.13
C PHE A 138 6.22 -17.36 -1.59
N ALA A 139 6.48 -18.47 -0.91
CA ALA A 139 7.79 -18.82 -0.39
C ALA A 139 8.81 -19.17 -1.49
N GLU A 140 8.35 -19.74 -2.61
CA GLU A 140 9.20 -20.02 -3.77
C GLU A 140 9.60 -18.74 -4.51
N LYS A 141 8.71 -17.75 -4.58
CA LYS A 141 9.01 -16.44 -5.16
C LYS A 141 10.11 -15.70 -4.40
N GLU A 142 10.11 -15.77 -3.07
CA GLU A 142 11.13 -15.13 -2.22
C GLU A 142 12.52 -15.76 -2.39
N LYS A 143 12.59 -17.07 -2.66
CA LYS A 143 13.86 -17.79 -2.88
C LYS A 143 14.41 -17.69 -4.31
N GLY A 144 13.60 -17.27 -5.28
CA GLY A 144 14.02 -17.14 -6.68
C GLY A 144 14.67 -15.79 -7.02
N ASP A 145 14.55 -14.81 -6.13
CA ASP A 145 15.11 -13.45 -6.26
C ASP A 145 16.42 -13.25 -5.43
N GLU A 146 16.90 -14.29 -4.72
CA GLU A 146 18.22 -14.36 -4.07
C GLU A 146 19.23 -15.18 -4.89
#